data_AF-A0A832YIB1-F1
#
_entry.id   AF-A0A832YIB1-F1
#
_cell.length_a   1.000
_cell.length_b   1.000
_cell.length_c   1.000
_cell.angle_alpha   90.00
_cell.angle_beta   90.00
_cell.angle_gamma   90.00
#
_symmetry.space_group_name_H-M   'P 1'
#
loop_
_entity.id
_entity.type
_entity.pdbx_description
1 polymer ?
#
loop_
_entity_poly.entity_id
_entity_poly.type
_entity_poly.pdbx_seq_one_letter_code
_entity_poly.pdbx_strand_id
1 'polypeptide(L)'
;TPEPTPEPTPEPTPEPTPEPTPEPTPEPTPEIKETSTDPFEGIKTEDISDFAELFDVPSPENDKQAFEMVKKIRKWIADGRPK
;
A
#
# COMPACT_ATOMS: atom_id res chain seq x y z
N THR A 1 63.71 -11.93 30.12
CA THR A 1 63.08 -10.74 29.50
C THR A 1 61.61 -11.02 29.44
N PRO A 2 60.72 -10.20 30.02
CA PRO A 2 59.28 -10.45 29.91
C PRO A 2 58.81 -10.22 28.47
N GLU A 3 58.00 -11.13 27.97
CA GLU A 3 57.40 -11.12 26.62
C GLU A 3 56.22 -10.12 26.57
N PRO A 4 56.01 -9.38 25.47
CA PRO A 4 54.93 -8.40 25.39
C PRO A 4 53.56 -9.08 25.30
N THR A 5 52.64 -8.69 26.18
CA THR A 5 51.22 -9.08 26.12
C THR A 5 50.56 -8.46 24.89
N PRO A 6 49.85 -9.21 24.04
CA PRO A 6 49.11 -8.64 22.92
C PRO A 6 47.98 -7.74 23.41
N GLU A 7 47.88 -6.53 22.84
CA GLU A 7 46.78 -5.59 23.12
C GLU A 7 45.43 -6.13 22.61
N PRO A 8 44.32 -5.83 23.30
CA PRO A 8 43.00 -6.27 22.88
C PRO A 8 42.59 -5.60 21.56
N THR A 9 42.12 -6.41 20.61
CA THR A 9 41.54 -5.93 19.35
C THR A 9 40.19 -5.29 19.62
N PRO A 10 39.89 -4.08 19.09
CA PRO A 10 38.58 -3.46 19.27
C PRO A 10 37.50 -4.30 18.57
N GLU A 11 36.39 -4.54 19.27
CA GLU A 11 35.23 -5.25 18.73
C GLU A 11 34.55 -4.46 17.60
N PRO A 12 33.95 -5.14 16.61
CA PRO A 12 33.24 -4.48 15.53
C PRO A 12 32.01 -3.74 16.05
N THR A 13 31.87 -2.47 15.65
CA THR A 13 30.68 -1.67 15.94
C THR A 13 29.51 -2.17 15.10
N PRO A 14 28.32 -2.44 15.68
CA PRO A 14 27.15 -2.86 14.90
C PRO A 14 26.74 -1.76 13.92
N GLU A 15 26.45 -2.14 12.66
CA GLU A 15 25.92 -1.22 11.66
C GLU A 15 24.53 -0.70 12.06
N PRO A 16 24.18 0.54 11.69
CA PRO A 16 22.86 1.10 11.97
C PRO A 16 21.79 0.37 11.16
N THR A 17 20.80 -0.18 11.86
CA THR A 17 19.58 -0.71 11.24
C THR A 17 18.84 0.43 10.52
N PRO A 18 18.43 0.27 9.25
CA PRO A 18 17.61 1.27 8.58
C PRO A 18 16.29 1.46 9.34
N GLU A 19 15.93 2.72 9.61
CA GLU A 19 14.65 3.04 10.24
C GLU A 19 13.47 2.53 9.39
N PRO A 20 12.40 2.03 10.03
CA PRO A 20 11.19 1.66 9.30
C PRO A 20 10.62 2.91 8.63
N THR A 21 10.43 2.84 7.31
CA THR A 21 9.73 3.88 6.58
C THR A 21 8.30 3.98 7.13
N PRO A 22 7.83 5.17 7.54
CA PRO A 22 6.46 5.31 8.03
C PRO A 22 5.49 4.86 6.93
N GLU A 23 4.57 3.97 7.27
CA GLU A 23 3.47 3.61 6.38
C GLU A 23 2.74 4.88 5.94
N PRO A 24 2.34 4.99 4.65
CA PRO A 24 1.52 6.11 4.21
C PRO A 24 0.24 6.13 5.04
N THR A 25 -0.02 7.27 5.68
CA THR A 25 -1.32 7.48 6.32
C THR A 25 -2.37 7.42 5.22
N PRO A 26 -3.35 6.49 5.28
CA PRO A 26 -4.39 6.44 4.26
C PRO A 26 -5.13 7.77 4.27
N GLU A 27 -5.16 8.46 3.14
CA GLU A 27 -6.00 9.64 2.97
C GLU A 27 -7.46 9.29 3.31
N PRO A 28 -8.23 10.24 3.86
CA PRO A 28 -9.62 10.00 4.17
C PRO A 28 -10.34 9.55 2.89
N THR A 29 -10.87 8.33 2.91
CA THR A 29 -11.75 7.83 1.86
C THR A 29 -12.88 8.84 1.70
N PRO A 30 -13.18 9.31 0.48
CA PRO A 30 -14.31 10.20 0.25
C PRO A 30 -15.58 9.49 0.75
N GLU A 31 -16.24 10.10 1.72
CA GLU A 31 -17.51 9.65 2.28
C GLU A 31 -18.43 9.32 1.11
N ILE A 32 -18.77 8.04 0.99
CA ILE A 32 -19.76 7.58 0.02
C ILE A 32 -21.03 8.30 0.41
N LYS A 33 -21.53 9.19 -0.44
CA LYS A 33 -22.94 9.55 -0.36
C LYS A 33 -23.69 8.26 -0.64
N GLU A 34 -24.15 7.57 0.41
CA GLU A 34 -24.94 6.32 0.32
C GLU A 34 -26.26 6.50 -0.46
N THR A 35 -26.52 7.69 -1.00
CA THR A 35 -27.60 8.03 -1.94
C THR A 35 -27.24 7.78 -3.42
N SER A 36 -26.00 7.35 -3.68
CA SER A 36 -25.42 6.82 -4.91
C SER A 36 -26.13 5.62 -5.55
N THR A 37 -27.03 5.75 -6.54
CA THR A 37 -27.51 4.56 -7.28
C THR A 37 -26.40 3.85 -8.04
N ASP A 38 -25.26 4.52 -8.25
CA ASP A 38 -24.07 3.99 -8.90
C ASP A 38 -22.98 3.65 -7.85
N PRO A 39 -22.59 2.37 -7.70
CA PRO A 39 -21.52 1.95 -6.81
C PRO A 39 -20.17 2.61 -7.12
N PHE A 40 -19.91 2.95 -8.38
CA PHE A 40 -18.64 3.52 -8.85
C PHE A 40 -18.62 5.06 -8.82
N GLU A 41 -19.64 5.70 -8.24
CA GLU A 41 -19.66 7.16 -8.14
C GLU A 41 -18.41 7.68 -7.40
N GLY A 42 -17.72 8.63 -8.06
CA GLY A 42 -16.48 9.23 -7.55
C GLY A 42 -15.20 8.45 -7.89
N ILE A 43 -15.29 7.26 -8.50
CA ILE A 43 -14.15 6.52 -9.03
C ILE A 43 -14.03 6.81 -10.53
N LYS A 44 -12.83 7.13 -11.02
CA LYS A 44 -12.61 7.33 -12.46
C LYS A 44 -12.67 5.99 -13.18
N THR A 45 -13.22 5.96 -14.38
CA THR A 45 -13.24 4.74 -15.20
C THR A 45 -11.83 4.22 -15.49
N GLU A 46 -10.85 5.12 -15.63
CA GLU A 46 -9.43 4.76 -15.72
C GLU A 46 -8.96 3.97 -14.49
N ASP A 47 -9.25 4.44 -13.27
CA ASP A 47 -8.89 3.73 -12.03
C ASP A 47 -9.56 2.35 -11.93
N ILE A 48 -10.77 2.17 -12.48
CA ILE A 48 -11.46 0.88 -12.53
C ILE A 48 -10.75 -0.06 -13.53
N SER A 49 -10.37 0.46 -14.69
CA SER A 49 -9.69 -0.30 -15.75
C SER A 49 -8.28 -0.70 -15.32
N ASP A 50 -7.49 0.23 -14.80
CA ASP A 50 -6.13 -0.03 -14.28
C ASP A 50 -6.17 -1.09 -13.17
N PHE A 51 -7.15 -0.99 -12.26
CA PHE A 51 -7.32 -1.99 -11.21
C PHE A 51 -7.71 -3.36 -11.78
N ALA A 52 -8.61 -3.41 -12.76
CA ALA A 52 -9.02 -4.65 -13.41
C ALA A 52 -7.85 -5.31 -14.16
N GLU A 53 -7.02 -4.54 -14.86
CA GLU A 53 -5.83 -5.05 -15.55
C GLU A 53 -4.73 -5.49 -14.58
N LEU A 54 -4.50 -4.74 -13.50
CA LEU A 54 -3.44 -5.04 -12.54
C LEU A 54 -3.76 -6.27 -11.67
N PHE A 55 -5.02 -6.44 -11.30
CA PHE A 55 -5.48 -7.52 -10.41
C PHE A 55 -6.24 -8.64 -11.15
N ASP A 56 -6.26 -8.60 -12.49
CA ASP A 56 -6.98 -9.54 -13.36
C ASP A 56 -8.45 -9.73 -12.95
N VAL A 57 -9.12 -8.62 -12.61
CA VAL A 57 -10.50 -8.65 -12.07
C VAL A 57 -11.49 -8.54 -13.21
N PRO A 58 -12.35 -9.56 -13.42
CA PRO A 58 -13.38 -9.49 -14.44
C PRO A 58 -14.42 -8.41 -14.10
N SER A 59 -15.14 -7.93 -15.12
CA SER A 59 -16.24 -6.99 -14.90
C SER A 59 -17.27 -7.55 -13.92
N PRO A 60 -17.81 -6.75 -12.99
CA PRO A 60 -18.71 -7.24 -11.97
C PRO A 60 -20.03 -7.73 -12.59
N GLU A 61 -20.45 -8.94 -12.24
CA GLU A 61 -21.70 -9.53 -12.75
C GLU A 61 -22.94 -9.09 -11.93
N ASN A 62 -22.73 -8.50 -10.76
CA ASN A 62 -23.80 -8.02 -9.88
C ASN A 62 -23.34 -6.85 -8.99
N ASP A 63 -24.30 -6.13 -8.43
CA ASP A 63 -24.03 -4.96 -7.57
C ASP A 63 -23.15 -5.31 -6.37
N LYS A 64 -23.31 -6.50 -5.80
CA LYS A 64 -22.51 -6.93 -4.64
C LYS A 64 -21.03 -7.07 -5.01
N GLN A 65 -20.73 -7.62 -6.19
CA GLN A 65 -19.38 -7.65 -6.75
C GLN A 65 -18.89 -6.26 -7.08
N ALA A 66 -19.74 -5.39 -7.64
CA ALA A 66 -19.39 -3.99 -7.91
C ALA A 66 -18.98 -3.26 -6.62
N PHE A 67 -19.73 -3.38 -5.52
CA PHE A 67 -19.38 -2.76 -4.24
C PHE A 67 -18.06 -3.29 -3.66
N GLU A 68 -17.78 -4.59 -3.78
CA GLU A 68 -16.52 -5.16 -3.33
C GLU A 68 -15.35 -4.69 -4.20
N MET A 69 -15.55 -4.57 -5.52
CA MET A 69 -14.57 -3.96 -6.43
C MET A 69 -14.32 -2.49 -6.06
N VAL A 70 -15.38 -1.71 -5.84
CA VAL A 70 -15.32 -0.29 -5.44
C VAL A 70 -14.49 -0.10 -4.17
N LYS A 71 -14.68 -0.94 -3.14
CA LYS A 71 -13.87 -0.89 -1.92
C LYS A 71 -12.40 -1.16 -2.19
N LYS A 72 -12.10 -2.16 -3.03
CA LYS A 72 -10.73 -2.52 -3.40
C LYS A 72 -10.07 -1.43 -4.23
N ILE A 73 -10.77 -0.87 -5.21
CA ILE A 73 -10.28 0.23 -6.06
C ILE A 73 -10.02 1.47 -5.21
N ARG A 74 -10.93 1.85 -4.31
CA ARG A 74 -10.71 2.97 -3.38
C ARG A 74 -9.50 2.74 -2.48
N LYS A 75 -9.34 1.52 -1.95
CA LYS A 75 -8.16 1.16 -1.17
C LYS A 75 -6.89 1.25 -2.01
N TRP A 76 -6.90 0.74 -3.23
CA TRP A 76 -5.76 0.82 -4.16
C TRP A 76 -5.40 2.26 -4.54
N ILE A 77 -6.40 3.13 -4.77
CA ILE A 77 -6.19 4.57 -4.98
C ILE A 77 -5.56 5.20 -3.74
N ALA A 78 -6.04 4.85 -2.55
CA ALA A 78 -5.54 5.38 -1.27
C ALA A 78 -4.12 4.88 -0.91
N ASP A 79 -3.79 3.63 -1.27
CA ASP A 79 -2.45 3.05 -1.10
C ASP A 79 -1.42 3.68 -2.07
N GLY A 80 -1.88 4.49 -3.03
CA GLY A 80 -1.05 5.19 -4.00
C GLY A 80 -0.99 4.46 -5.33
N ARG A 81 -1.49 5.11 -6.38
CA ARG A 81 -1.48 4.59 -7.76
C ARG A 81 -0.06 4.15 -8.16
N PRO A 82 0.17 2.88 -8.56
CA PRO A 82 1.42 2.50 -9.21
C PRO A 82 1.57 3.33 -10.49
N LYS A 83 2.77 3.90 -10.69
CA LYS A 83 3.11 4.69 -11.88
C LYS A 83 3.46 3.80 -13.06
#